data_AF-A0A7K2Q9G3-F1
#
_entry.id   AF-A0A7K2Q9G3-F1
#
_cell.length_a   1.000
_cell.length_b   1.000
_cell.length_c   1.000
_cell.angle_alpha   90.00
_cell.angle_beta   90.00
_cell.angle_gamma   90.00
#
_symmetry.space_group_name_H-M   'P 1'
#
loop_
_entity.id
_entity.type
_entity.pdbx_description
1 polymer ?
#
loop_
_entity_poly.entity_id
_entity_poly.type
_entity_poly.pdbx_seq_one_letter_code
_entity_poly.pdbx_strand_id
1 'polypeptide(L)'
;MDDALTTVALLLVVAAATLAVLCREPVRQAAALAVLGLALSLLFLVLQAPDVALSQLAVGTALTPLLVLLAARKVRRRPAEDPGSPGGRPQDRPRERPQDRPQEQPQDRPRKQP
;
A
#
# COMPACT_ATOMS: atom_id res chain seq x y z
N MET A 1 9.31 -33.06 -33.75
CA MET A 1 9.94 -31.72 -33.87
C MET A 1 9.31 -30.74 -32.88
N ASP A 2 8.04 -30.93 -32.58
CA ASP A 2 7.25 -30.16 -31.61
C ASP A 2 7.77 -30.29 -30.17
N ASP A 3 8.37 -31.42 -29.80
CA ASP A 3 8.99 -31.60 -28.48
C ASP A 3 10.13 -30.62 -28.21
N ALA A 4 10.96 -30.35 -29.22
CA ALA A 4 12.06 -29.40 -29.09
C ALA A 4 11.52 -27.97 -28.93
N LEU A 5 10.51 -27.59 -29.73
CA LEU A 5 9.86 -26.29 -29.64
C LEU A 5 9.16 -26.09 -28.28
N THR A 6 8.45 -27.12 -27.81
CA THR A 6 7.78 -27.12 -26.51
C THR A 6 8.78 -27.00 -25.36
N THR A 7 9.90 -27.73 -25.44
CA THR A 7 10.98 -27.65 -24.44
C THR A 7 11.57 -26.24 -24.39
N VAL A 8 11.85 -25.63 -25.53
CA VAL A 8 12.34 -24.24 -25.59
C VAL A 8 11.32 -23.26 -25.04
N ALA A 9 10.04 -23.41 -25.37
CA ALA A 9 8.97 -22.56 -24.84
C ALA A 9 8.84 -22.68 -23.31
N LEU A 10 8.93 -23.91 -22.77
CA LEU A 10 8.93 -24.14 -21.32
C LEU A 10 10.13 -23.48 -20.63
N LEU A 11 11.34 -23.62 -21.20
CA LEU A 11 12.54 -22.97 -20.68
C LEU A 11 12.40 -21.43 -20.68
N LEU A 12 11.82 -20.87 -21.74
CA LEU A 12 11.53 -19.44 -21.85
C LEU A 12 10.54 -18.98 -20.76
N VAL A 13 9.49 -19.75 -20.51
CA VAL A 13 8.52 -19.48 -19.42
C VAL A 13 9.20 -19.52 -18.06
N VAL A 14 10.02 -20.54 -17.77
CA VAL A 14 10.75 -20.65 -16.50
C VAL A 14 11.69 -19.46 -16.31
N ALA A 15 12.41 -19.04 -17.35
CA ALA A 15 13.29 -17.89 -17.29
C ALA A 15 12.50 -16.58 -17.02
N ALA A 16 11.41 -16.36 -17.75
CA ALA A 16 10.56 -15.18 -17.57
C ALA A 16 9.93 -15.13 -16.17
N ALA A 17 9.43 -16.25 -15.66
CA ALA A 17 8.88 -16.37 -14.30
C ALA A 17 9.93 -16.07 -13.23
N THR A 18 11.14 -16.61 -13.39
CA THR A 18 12.26 -16.35 -12.48
C THR A 18 12.60 -14.86 -12.46
N LEU A 19 12.72 -14.22 -13.63
CA LEU A 19 12.97 -12.78 -13.72
C LEU A 19 11.87 -11.94 -13.08
N ALA A 20 10.60 -12.35 -13.23
CA ALA A 20 9.47 -11.68 -12.61
C ALA A 20 9.51 -11.73 -11.08
N VAL A 21 9.90 -12.87 -10.50
CA VAL A 21 10.06 -13.04 -9.05
C VAL A 21 11.23 -12.23 -8.50
N LEU A 22 12.32 -12.08 -9.27
CA LEU A 22 13.48 -11.29 -8.85
C LEU A 22 13.27 -9.77 -8.91
N CYS A 23 12.20 -9.29 -9.57
CA CYS A 23 11.91 -7.86 -9.68
C CYS A 23 11.24 -7.31 -8.41
N ARG A 24 11.95 -6.44 -7.67
CA ARG A 24 11.42 -5.77 -6.45
C ARG A 24 10.68 -4.46 -6.70
N GLU A 25 10.90 -3.80 -7.83
CA GLU A 25 10.22 -2.54 -8.15
C GLU A 25 8.89 -2.84 -8.87
N PRO A 26 7.73 -2.34 -8.38
CA PRO A 26 6.41 -2.67 -8.93
C PRO A 26 6.24 -2.42 -10.43
N VAL A 27 6.86 -1.36 -10.95
CA VAL A 27 6.81 -1.06 -12.40
C VAL A 27 7.58 -2.12 -13.19
N ARG A 28 8.76 -2.51 -12.70
CA ARG A 28 9.62 -3.51 -13.34
C ARG A 28 9.05 -4.92 -13.20
N GLN A 29 8.39 -5.19 -12.08
CA GLN A 29 7.64 -6.43 -11.84
C GLN A 29 6.44 -6.54 -12.78
N ALA A 30 5.67 -5.47 -13.00
CA ALA A 30 4.58 -5.46 -13.98
C ALA A 30 5.09 -5.74 -15.40
N ALA A 31 6.19 -5.11 -15.81
CA ALA A 31 6.81 -5.39 -17.11
C ALA A 31 7.29 -6.85 -17.23
N ALA A 32 7.90 -7.41 -16.18
CA ALA A 32 8.32 -8.81 -16.17
C ALA A 32 7.14 -9.80 -16.20
N LEU A 33 6.03 -9.47 -15.53
CA LEU A 33 4.78 -10.23 -15.62
C LEU A 33 4.19 -10.17 -17.03
N ALA A 34 4.30 -9.04 -17.74
CA ALA A 34 3.86 -8.94 -19.12
C ALA A 34 4.66 -9.87 -20.05
N VAL A 35 5.98 -9.95 -19.85
CA VAL A 35 6.87 -10.88 -20.58
C VAL A 35 6.51 -12.34 -20.27
N LEU A 36 6.21 -12.66 -19.01
CA LEU A 36 5.73 -13.99 -18.63
C LEU A 36 4.39 -14.33 -19.31
N GLY A 37 3.45 -13.39 -19.36
CA GLY A 37 2.17 -13.56 -20.07
C GLY A 37 2.36 -13.82 -21.57
N LEU A 38 3.29 -13.10 -22.20
CA LEU A 38 3.69 -13.31 -23.61
C LEU A 38 4.27 -14.71 -23.82
N ALA A 39 5.21 -15.12 -22.95
CA ALA A 39 5.82 -16.44 -22.99
C ALA A 39 4.78 -17.57 -22.87
N LEU A 40 3.80 -17.42 -21.97
CA LEU A 40 2.70 -18.37 -21.80
C LEU A 40 1.76 -18.39 -23.02
N SER A 41 1.45 -17.22 -23.61
CA SER A 41 0.65 -17.15 -24.84
C SER A 41 1.33 -17.88 -25.99
N LEU A 42 2.64 -17.71 -26.16
CA LEU A 42 3.43 -18.46 -27.14
C LEU A 42 3.43 -19.96 -26.87
N LEU A 43 3.57 -20.39 -25.60
CA LEU A 43 3.48 -21.79 -25.22
C LEU A 43 2.11 -22.38 -25.60
N PHE A 44 1.00 -21.68 -25.37
CA PHE A 44 -0.32 -22.15 -25.77
C PHE A 44 -0.52 -22.23 -27.29
N LEU A 45 0.13 -21.34 -28.04
CA LEU A 45 0.12 -21.43 -29.51
C LEU A 45 0.87 -22.69 -29.98
N VAL A 46 1.99 -23.02 -29.36
CA VAL A 46 2.75 -24.27 -29.62
C VAL A 46 1.92 -25.50 -29.25
N LEU A 47 1.17 -25.45 -28.16
CA LEU A 47 0.26 -26.51 -27.71
C LEU A 47 -1.05 -26.60 -28.52
N GLN A 48 -1.17 -25.86 -29.62
CA GLN A 48 -2.37 -25.84 -30.48
C GLN A 48 -3.66 -25.38 -29.76
N ALA A 49 -3.54 -24.49 -28.77
CA ALA A 49 -4.66 -23.89 -28.04
C ALA A 49 -4.82 -22.39 -28.38
N PRO A 50 -5.29 -22.04 -29.60
CA PRO A 50 -5.28 -20.65 -30.09
C PRO A 50 -6.24 -19.72 -29.33
N ASP A 51 -7.42 -20.21 -28.95
CA ASP A 51 -8.41 -19.41 -28.21
C ASP A 51 -7.90 -19.05 -26.80
N VAL A 52 -7.27 -20.04 -26.14
CA VAL A 52 -6.60 -19.86 -24.84
C VAL A 52 -5.39 -18.93 -24.97
N ALA A 53 -4.61 -19.04 -26.06
CA ALA A 53 -3.46 -18.19 -26.31
C ALA A 53 -3.86 -16.71 -26.48
N LEU A 54 -4.94 -16.42 -27.22
CA LEU A 54 -5.46 -15.06 -27.40
C LEU A 54 -5.98 -14.48 -26.08
N SER A 55 -6.74 -15.27 -25.32
CA SER A 55 -7.22 -14.88 -23.99
C SER A 55 -6.06 -14.62 -23.03
N GLN A 56 -5.05 -15.48 -23.03
CA GLN A 56 -3.85 -15.32 -22.22
C GLN A 56 -3.02 -14.10 -22.65
N LEU A 57 -2.93 -13.82 -23.95
CA LEU A 57 -2.23 -12.65 -24.45
C LEU A 57 -2.87 -11.38 -23.87
N ALA A 58 -4.19 -11.25 -23.96
CA ALA A 58 -4.89 -10.10 -23.41
C ALA A 58 -4.73 -10.00 -21.88
N VAL A 59 -5.01 -11.09 -21.17
CA VAL A 59 -5.03 -11.09 -19.70
C VAL A 59 -3.62 -10.98 -19.10
N GLY A 60 -2.71 -11.84 -19.54
CA GLY A 60 -1.37 -11.97 -18.98
C GLY A 60 -0.45 -10.80 -19.32
N THR A 61 -0.58 -10.19 -20.50
CA THR A 61 0.32 -9.11 -20.93
C THR A 61 -0.16 -7.72 -20.55
N ALA A 62 -1.47 -7.51 -20.49
CA ALA A 62 -2.06 -6.19 -20.27
C ALA A 62 -2.83 -6.12 -18.96
N LEU A 63 -3.84 -6.96 -18.75
CA LEU A 63 -4.74 -6.83 -17.59
C LEU A 63 -4.00 -7.06 -16.27
N THR A 64 -3.28 -8.17 -16.12
CA THR A 64 -2.58 -8.50 -14.87
C THR A 64 -1.51 -7.45 -14.52
N PRO A 65 -0.59 -7.06 -15.43
CA PRO A 65 0.39 -6.00 -15.16
C PRO A 65 -0.25 -4.66 -14.81
N LEU A 66 -1.32 -4.28 -15.50
CA LEU A 66 -2.05 -3.03 -15.26
C LEU A 66 -2.67 -3.03 -13.85
N LEU A 67 -3.34 -4.12 -13.47
CA LEU A 67 -3.94 -4.28 -12.14
C LEU A 67 -2.88 -4.22 -11.03
N VAL A 68 -1.74 -4.90 -11.22
CA VAL A 68 -0.61 -4.86 -10.27
C VAL A 68 -0.08 -3.44 -10.13
N LEU A 69 0.11 -2.71 -11.23
CA LEU A 69 0.60 -1.32 -11.21
C LEU A 69 -0.40 -0.38 -10.51
N LEU A 70 -1.70 -0.51 -10.81
CA LEU A 70 -2.75 0.29 -10.17
C LEU A 70 -2.82 -0.01 -8.66
N ALA A 71 -2.76 -1.28 -8.27
CA ALA A 71 -2.74 -1.69 -6.87
C ALA A 71 -1.52 -1.13 -6.13
N ALA A 72 -0.32 -1.26 -6.70
CA ALA A 72 0.91 -0.71 -6.13
C ALA A 72 0.84 0.81 -5.98
N ARG A 73 0.30 1.52 -6.98
CA ARG A 73 0.09 2.98 -6.91
C ARG A 73 -0.92 3.37 -5.83
N LYS A 74 -2.00 2.60 -5.66
CA LYS A 74 -3.02 2.84 -4.63
C LYS A 74 -2.46 2.64 -3.23
N VAL A 75 -1.67 1.58 -3.01
CA VAL A 75 -1.02 1.30 -1.72
C VAL A 75 0.01 2.38 -1.36
N ARG A 76 0.85 2.81 -2.32
CA ARG A 76 1.79 3.93 -2.09
C ARG A 76 1.11 5.26 -1.75
N ARG A 77 -0.15 5.45 -2.15
CA ARG A 77 -0.92 6.69 -1.93
C ARG A 77 -1.69 6.75 -0.62
N ARG A 78 -1.79 5.66 0.15
CA ARG A 78 -2.21 5.73 1.55
C ARG A 78 -0.96 5.98 2.39
N PRO A 79 -0.61 7.24 2.75
CA PRO A 79 0.12 7.41 4.00
C PRO A 79 -0.74 6.74 5.07
N ALA A 80 -0.10 6.01 5.99
CA ALA A 80 -0.79 5.48 7.16
C ALA A 80 -1.51 6.65 7.83
N GLU A 81 -2.84 6.75 7.62
CA GLU A 81 -3.70 7.33 8.63
C GLU A 81 -3.44 6.46 9.84
N ASP A 82 -2.60 6.97 10.74
CA ASP A 82 -2.43 6.45 12.09
C ASP A 82 -3.79 6.58 12.77
N PRO A 83 -4.61 5.51 12.86
CA PRO A 83 -5.91 5.57 13.51
C PRO A 83 -5.72 5.52 15.05
N GLY A 84 -4.49 5.67 15.52
CA GLY A 84 -4.04 5.44 16.88
C GLY A 84 -3.09 6.52 17.41
N SER A 85 -3.29 7.79 17.03
CA SER A 85 -2.76 8.91 17.82
C SER A 85 -3.84 9.46 18.79
N PRO A 86 -4.12 8.80 19.94
CA PRO A 86 -4.74 9.47 21.07
C PRO A 86 -3.66 10.33 21.74
N GLY A 87 -3.27 11.41 21.07
CA GLY A 87 -2.09 12.19 21.45
C GLY A 87 -2.20 13.69 21.20
N GLY A 88 -3.34 14.18 20.73
CA GLY A 88 -3.65 15.61 20.79
C GLY A 88 -4.00 15.99 22.21
N ARG A 89 -3.00 16.20 23.08
CA ARG A 89 -3.23 16.83 24.40
C ARG A 89 -3.96 18.15 24.16
N PRO A 90 -5.11 18.42 24.81
CA PRO A 90 -5.61 19.77 24.93
C PRO A 90 -4.63 20.53 25.82
N GLN A 91 -3.61 21.12 25.21
CA GLN A 91 -2.65 21.97 25.90
C GLN A 91 -3.17 23.41 25.95
N ASP A 92 -4.43 23.58 26.34
CA ASP A 92 -5.06 24.87 26.61
C ASP A 92 -6.15 24.66 27.67
N ARG A 93 -5.75 24.21 28.87
CA ARG A 93 -6.45 24.69 30.07
C ARG A 93 -5.78 26.01 30.44
N PRO A 94 -6.46 27.16 30.32
CA PRO A 94 -6.05 28.32 31.09
C PRO A 94 -5.99 27.86 32.55
N ARG A 95 -4.80 27.97 33.16
CA ARG A 95 -4.71 27.91 34.61
C ARG A 95 -5.48 29.13 35.11
N GLU A 96 -6.78 28.95 35.37
CA GLU A 96 -7.52 29.83 36.25
C GLU A 96 -6.77 29.82 37.57
N ARG A 97 -5.93 30.84 37.77
CA ARG A 97 -5.39 31.17 39.07
C ARG A 97 -6.59 31.63 39.89
N PRO A 98 -6.93 30.97 41.01
CA PRO A 98 -7.78 31.58 42.02
C PRO A 98 -6.90 32.60 42.75
N GLN A 99 -6.61 33.72 42.08
CA GLN A 99 -5.88 34.84 42.63
C GLN A 99 -6.87 35.99 42.76
N ASP A 100 -7.86 35.79 43.63
CA ASP A 100 -8.69 36.82 44.24
C ASP A 100 -9.54 36.15 45.34
N ARG A 101 -8.87 35.65 46.40
CA ARG A 101 -9.50 35.75 47.72
C ARG A 101 -9.06 37.09 48.28
N PRO A 102 -9.94 38.11 48.36
CA PRO A 102 -9.74 39.16 49.34
C PRO A 102 -9.58 38.46 50.68
N GLN A 103 -8.46 38.68 51.36
CA GLN A 103 -8.40 38.39 52.78
C GLN A 103 -9.41 39.34 53.43
N GLU A 104 -10.64 38.87 53.66
CA GLU A 104 -11.53 39.47 54.66
C GLU A 104 -10.81 39.33 56.00
N GLN A 105 -10.03 40.36 56.28
CA GLN A 105 -9.47 40.67 57.57
C GLN A 105 -10.66 40.80 58.52
N PRO A 106 -10.80 39.96 59.58
CA PRO A 106 -11.78 40.21 60.61
C PRO A 106 -11.36 41.49 61.31
N GLN A 107 -11.96 42.59 60.86
CA GLN A 107 -11.75 43.92 61.39
C GLN A 107 -12.24 43.91 62.83
N ASP A 108 -11.24 43.86 63.71
CA ASP A 108 -11.21 44.14 65.13
C ASP A 108 -12.51 44.71 65.71
N ARG A 109 -13.24 43.81 66.38
CA ARG A 109 -14.10 43.98 67.56
C ARG A 109 -14.63 45.40 67.85
N PRO A 110 -15.97 45.64 67.78
CA PRO A 110 -16.54 46.89 68.26
C PRO A 110 -16.60 46.91 69.80
N ARG A 111 -16.00 47.97 70.37
CA ARG A 111 -16.32 48.69 71.60
C ARG A 111 -16.58 47.89 72.89
N LYS A 112 -15.83 48.25 73.95
CA LYS A 112 -16.38 48.90 75.18
C LYS A 112 -15.28 48.96 76.26
N GLN A 113 -14.77 50.14 76.55
CA GLN A 113 -14.30 50.54 77.88
C GLN A 113 -14.69 52.01 78.10
N PRO A 114 -15.73 52.30 78.89
CA PRO A 114 -15.73 53.45 79.80
C PRO A 114 -14.92 53.16 81.06
#